data_AF-A0A811R581-F1
#
_entry.id   AF-A0A811R581-F1
#
_cell.length_a   1.000
_cell.length_b   1.000
_cell.length_c   1.000
_cell.angle_alpha   90.00
_cell.angle_beta   90.00
_cell.angle_gamma   90.00
#
_symmetry.space_group_name_H-M   'P 1'
#
loop_
_entity.id
_entity.type
_entity.pdbx_description
1 polymer ?
#
loop_
_entity_poly.entity_id
_entity_poly.type
_entity_poly.pdbx_seq_one_letter_code
_entity_poly.pdbx_strand_id
1 'polypeptide(L)'
;MRRFVSTTREPPGNWTRRHDERYFHYSLGLQAVVMALGACDEVSLFGFGKAAGAKHHYHTNQKKELDLHDYEAEYQFYRDLQARPEAVPFLDEAPGFKMPPVKLYW
;
A
#
# COMPACT_ATOMS: atom_id res chain seq x y z
N MET A 1 -4.93 -9.17 -5.72
CA MET A 1 -5.42 -10.09 -6.79
C MET A 1 -6.93 -10.24 -6.91
N ARG A 2 -7.68 -10.64 -5.87
CA ARG A 2 -9.15 -10.78 -5.98
C ARG A 2 -9.81 -9.51 -6.54
N ARG A 3 -9.43 -8.34 -6.01
CA ARG A 3 -9.88 -7.03 -6.50
C ARG A 3 -9.58 -6.84 -7.98
N PHE A 4 -8.32 -6.96 -8.39
CA PHE A 4 -7.88 -6.83 -9.79
C PHE A 4 -8.77 -7.65 -10.75
N VAL A 5 -8.96 -8.94 -10.46
CA VAL A 5 -9.82 -9.81 -11.28
C VAL A 5 -11.26 -9.31 -11.30
N SER A 6 -11.81 -8.93 -10.13
CA SER A 6 -13.21 -8.46 -10.05
C SER A 6 -13.45 -7.14 -10.78
N THR A 7 -12.49 -6.22 -10.79
CA THR A 7 -12.64 -4.88 -11.36
C THR A 7 -12.30 -4.84 -12.84
N THR A 8 -11.29 -5.59 -13.27
CA THR A 8 -10.81 -5.59 -14.67
C THR A 8 -11.41 -6.72 -15.51
N ARG A 9 -11.89 -7.79 -14.86
CA ARG A 9 -12.24 -9.09 -15.48
C ARG A 9 -11.08 -9.77 -16.19
N GLU A 10 -9.85 -9.32 -15.96
CA GLU A 10 -8.66 -9.94 -16.51
C GLU A 10 -8.14 -11.11 -15.64
N PRO A 11 -7.45 -12.10 -16.24
CA PRO A 11 -6.79 -13.16 -15.48
C PRO A 11 -5.73 -12.60 -14.51
N PRO A 12 -5.51 -13.21 -13.34
CA PRO A 12 -4.48 -12.75 -12.38
C PRO A 12 -3.08 -12.58 -12.99
N GLY A 13 -2.71 -13.44 -13.94
CA GLY A 13 -1.41 -13.37 -14.63
C GLY A 13 -1.20 -12.12 -15.48
N ASN A 14 -2.23 -11.30 -15.70
CA ASN A 14 -2.10 -10.02 -16.40
C ASN A 14 -1.80 -8.84 -15.47
N TRP A 15 -1.84 -9.04 -14.14
CA TRP A 15 -1.65 -7.95 -13.20
C TRP A 15 -0.32 -7.21 -13.38
N THR A 16 0.79 -7.93 -13.56
CA THR A 16 2.10 -7.33 -13.81
C THR A 16 2.12 -6.53 -15.12
N ARG A 17 1.37 -6.96 -16.15
CA ARG A 17 1.26 -6.26 -17.44
C ARG A 17 0.68 -4.87 -17.33
N ARG A 18 -0.23 -4.71 -16.37
CA ARG A 18 -0.88 -3.44 -16.10
C ARG A 18 0.00 -2.47 -15.32
N HIS A 19 1.12 -2.93 -14.77
CA HIS A 19 1.99 -2.15 -13.91
C HIS A 19 3.44 -2.09 -14.42
N ASP A 20 3.62 -1.83 -15.72
CA ASP A 20 4.94 -1.69 -16.37
C ASP A 20 5.88 -2.86 -16.00
N GLU A 21 5.42 -4.10 -16.22
CA GLU A 21 6.04 -5.41 -15.91
C GLU A 21 7.50 -5.39 -15.49
N ARG A 22 8.34 -4.78 -16.34
CA ARG A 22 9.80 -4.72 -16.22
C ARG A 22 10.26 -3.88 -15.02
N TYR A 23 9.56 -2.81 -14.71
CA TYR A 23 9.88 -1.85 -13.66
C TYR A 23 8.89 -1.94 -12.49
N PHE A 24 8.00 -2.93 -12.46
CA PHE A 24 7.10 -3.14 -11.34
C PHE A 24 7.88 -3.45 -10.05
N HIS A 25 7.64 -2.66 -8.99
CA HIS A 25 8.22 -2.89 -7.67
C HIS A 25 7.28 -2.38 -6.57
N TYR A 26 7.61 -2.63 -5.31
CA TYR A 26 6.91 -1.99 -4.19
C TYR A 26 7.36 -0.54 -4.05
N SER A 27 6.44 0.39 -3.78
CA SER A 27 6.84 1.78 -3.55
C SER A 27 7.82 1.89 -2.37
N LEU A 28 8.71 2.89 -2.42
CA LEU A 28 9.57 3.18 -1.28
C LEU A 28 8.74 3.53 -0.03
N GLY A 29 7.56 4.12 -0.21
CA GLY A 29 6.61 4.38 0.87
C GLY A 29 6.16 3.08 1.55
N LEU A 30 5.75 2.07 0.78
CA LEU A 30 5.35 0.78 1.33
C LEU A 30 6.49 0.11 2.09
N GLN A 31 7.69 0.10 1.50
CA GLN A 31 8.87 -0.49 2.12
C GLN A 31 9.21 0.19 3.45
N ALA A 32 9.11 1.53 3.50
CA ALA A 32 9.32 2.29 4.74
C ALA A 32 8.25 1.98 5.80
N VAL A 33 6.99 1.81 5.41
CA VAL A 33 5.92 1.40 6.34
C VAL A 33 6.19 0.02 6.91
N VAL A 34 6.49 -0.97 6.06
CA VAL A 34 6.78 -2.34 6.52
C VAL A 34 7.99 -2.38 7.44
N MET A 35 9.03 -1.60 7.14
CA MET A 35 10.19 -1.44 8.02
C MET A 35 9.79 -0.86 9.38
N ALA A 36 8.98 0.22 9.40
CA ALA A 36 8.53 0.84 10.65
C ALA A 36 7.68 -0.10 11.51
N LEU A 37 6.83 -0.93 10.89
CA LEU A 37 6.06 -1.95 11.62
C LEU A 37 6.95 -2.94 12.38
N GLY A 38 8.13 -3.24 11.85
CA GLY A 38 9.11 -4.14 12.48
C GLY A 38 10.01 -3.48 13.53
N ALA A 39 10.04 -2.16 13.61
CA ALA A 39 11.04 -1.40 14.36
C ALA A 39 10.46 -0.44 15.41
N CYS A 40 9.15 -0.17 15.39
CA CYS A 40 8.51 0.82 16.23
C CYS A 40 7.37 0.22 17.07
N ASP A 41 7.18 0.73 18.28
CA ASP A 41 6.06 0.34 19.15
C ASP A 41 4.71 0.91 18.68
N GLU A 42 4.73 2.05 17.99
CA GLU A 42 3.57 2.69 17.35
C GLU A 42 3.99 3.34 16.03
N VAL A 43 3.09 3.40 15.05
CA VAL A 43 3.36 3.99 13.73
C VAL A 43 2.30 5.02 13.37
N SER A 44 2.74 6.24 13.05
CA SER A 44 1.88 7.32 12.52
C SER A 44 2.24 7.61 11.07
N LEU A 45 1.25 7.52 10.18
CA LEU A 45 1.41 7.68 8.74
C LEU A 45 0.79 9.00 8.29
N PHE A 46 1.60 9.85 7.65
CA PHE A 46 1.18 11.15 7.11
C PHE A 46 1.45 11.18 5.59
N GLY A 47 0.46 11.61 4.80
CA GLY A 47 0.61 11.70 3.34
C GLY A 47 0.60 10.35 2.62
N PHE A 48 0.11 9.29 3.28
CA PHE A 48 -0.09 7.98 2.69
C PHE A 48 -1.53 7.81 2.20
N GLY A 49 -1.70 7.40 0.95
CA GLY A 49 -2.99 7.45 0.27
C GLY A 49 -3.18 8.75 -0.52
N LYS A 50 -4.31 8.85 -1.23
CA LYS A 50 -4.59 10.03 -2.04
C LYS A 50 -6.09 10.28 -2.24
N ALA A 51 -6.51 11.51 -1.95
CA ALA A 51 -7.85 11.99 -2.26
C ALA A 51 -8.03 12.26 -3.76
N ALA A 52 -9.27 12.17 -4.24
CA ALA A 52 -9.59 12.47 -5.64
C ALA A 52 -9.16 13.90 -6.00
N GLY A 53 -8.41 14.05 -7.10
CA GLY A 53 -7.94 15.36 -7.59
C GLY A 53 -6.72 15.95 -6.87
N ALA A 54 -6.25 15.33 -5.78
CA ALA A 54 -5.03 15.73 -5.10
C ALA A 54 -3.78 15.53 -5.99
N LYS A 55 -2.70 16.23 -5.65
CA LYS A 55 -1.40 16.08 -6.30
C LYS A 55 -0.74 14.77 -5.88
N HIS A 56 0.05 14.18 -6.77
CA HIS A 56 0.85 12.98 -6.53
C HIS A 56 1.95 13.23 -5.48
N HIS A 57 2.63 14.38 -5.56
CA HIS A 57 3.48 14.89 -4.49
C HIS A 57 3.03 16.29 -4.11
N TYR A 58 3.12 16.64 -2.82
CA TYR A 58 2.68 17.95 -2.30
C TYR A 58 3.38 19.13 -2.99
N HIS A 59 4.64 18.94 -3.42
CA HIS A 59 5.47 19.98 -4.02
C HIS A 59 5.49 19.98 -5.56
N THR A 60 4.68 19.16 -6.23
CA THR A 60 4.61 19.11 -7.71
C THR A 60 3.19 19.41 -8.22
N ASN A 61 3.00 19.46 -9.54
CA ASN A 61 1.68 19.60 -10.16
C ASN A 61 1.15 18.31 -10.80
N GLN A 62 1.92 17.22 -10.76
CA GLN A 62 1.45 15.92 -11.21
C GLN A 62 0.29 15.46 -10.32
N LYS A 63 -0.78 14.94 -10.92
CA LYS A 63 -1.94 14.39 -10.20
C LYS A 63 -2.13 12.89 -10.41
N LYS A 64 -1.67 12.36 -11.54
CA LYS A 64 -1.82 10.94 -11.86
C LYS A 64 -0.79 10.13 -11.05
N GLU A 65 -1.22 8.98 -10.56
CA GLU A 65 -0.29 7.93 -10.13
C GLU A 65 0.53 7.42 -11.31
N LEU A 66 1.71 6.89 -10.99
CA LEU A 66 2.55 6.16 -11.94
C LEU A 66 2.12 4.70 -12.02
N ASP A 67 2.40 4.04 -13.13
CA ASP A 67 2.04 2.63 -13.32
C ASP A 67 3.16 1.68 -12.83
N LEU A 68 4.14 2.17 -12.07
CA LEU A 68 5.33 1.40 -11.60
C LEU A 68 5.06 0.56 -10.34
N HIS A 69 3.95 0.80 -9.65
CA HIS A 69 3.49 0.04 -8.49
C HIS A 69 1.98 0.14 -8.36
N ASP A 70 1.37 -0.81 -7.63
CA ASP A 70 -0.09 -0.85 -7.44
C ASP A 70 -0.49 0.03 -6.26
N TYR A 71 -0.58 1.35 -6.49
CA TYR A 71 -0.98 2.33 -5.49
C TYR A 71 -2.31 1.98 -4.82
N GLU A 72 -3.25 1.41 -5.57
CA GLU A 72 -4.57 1.10 -5.06
C GLU A 72 -4.54 -0.04 -4.03
N ALA A 73 -3.69 -1.04 -4.28
CA ALA A 73 -3.37 -2.10 -3.33
C ALA A 73 -2.61 -1.56 -2.11
N GLU A 74 -1.62 -0.69 -2.30
CA GLU A 74 -0.86 -0.09 -1.18
C GLU A 74 -1.76 0.77 -0.28
N TYR A 75 -2.62 1.61 -0.86
CA TYR A 75 -3.56 2.43 -0.10
C TYR A 75 -4.56 1.57 0.68
N GLN A 76 -4.94 0.41 0.13
CA GLN A 76 -5.76 -0.54 0.85
C GLN A 76 -5.00 -1.15 2.02
N PHE A 77 -3.76 -1.55 1.82
CA PHE A 77 -2.89 -2.06 2.88
C PHE A 77 -2.77 -1.06 4.05
N TYR A 78 -2.52 0.23 3.78
CA TYR A 78 -2.44 1.25 4.84
C TYR A 78 -3.76 1.42 5.63
N ARG A 79 -4.91 1.30 4.95
CA ARG A 79 -6.22 1.34 5.62
C ARG A 79 -6.47 0.08 6.45
N ASP A 80 -6.10 -1.08 5.94
CA ASP A 80 -6.27 -2.35 6.65
C ASP A 80 -5.35 -2.39 7.88
N LEU A 81 -4.11 -1.88 7.82
CA LEU A 81 -3.24 -1.73 9.00
C LEU A 81 -3.89 -0.95 10.15
N GLN A 82 -4.62 0.14 9.86
CA GLN A 82 -5.31 0.93 10.88
C GLN A 82 -6.61 0.27 11.34
N ALA A 83 -7.45 -0.20 10.39
CA ALA A 83 -8.83 -0.55 10.68
C ALA A 83 -9.02 -2.03 11.07
N ARG A 84 -8.19 -2.91 10.50
CA ARG A 84 -8.31 -4.37 10.57
C ARG A 84 -6.93 -5.03 10.45
N PRO A 85 -5.98 -4.74 11.36
CA PRO A 85 -4.62 -5.27 11.28
C PRO A 85 -4.57 -6.80 11.19
N GLU A 86 -5.56 -7.50 11.76
CA GLU A 86 -5.73 -8.96 11.70
C GLU A 86 -6.05 -9.50 10.29
N ALA A 87 -6.49 -8.63 9.37
CA ALA A 87 -6.75 -9.01 7.98
C ALA A 87 -5.50 -8.94 7.10
N VAL A 88 -4.37 -8.44 7.62
CA VAL A 88 -3.11 -8.30 6.90
C VAL A 88 -2.29 -9.59 7.04
N PRO A 89 -2.15 -10.40 5.98
CA PRO A 89 -1.55 -11.72 6.07
C PRO A 89 -0.05 -11.65 6.35
N PHE A 90 0.51 -12.75 6.87
CA PHE A 90 1.95 -13.00 7.08
C PHE A 90 2.64 -12.19 8.18
N LEU A 91 2.12 -11.03 8.56
CA LEU A 91 2.78 -10.18 9.56
C LEU A 91 2.59 -10.72 10.98
N ASP A 92 1.39 -11.16 11.34
CA ASP A 92 1.06 -11.76 12.63
C ASP A 92 1.47 -13.25 12.76
N GLU A 93 1.89 -13.88 11.66
CA GLU A 93 2.39 -15.26 11.63
C GLU A 93 3.81 -15.39 12.19
N ALA A 94 4.56 -14.28 12.29
CA ALA A 94 5.93 -14.28 12.80
C ALA A 94 5.93 -14.50 14.33
N PRO A 95 6.60 -15.56 14.85
CA PRO A 95 6.60 -15.86 16.28
C PRO A 95 7.08 -14.68 17.13
N GLY A 96 6.25 -14.23 18.07
CA GLY A 96 6.57 -13.14 18.98
C GLY A 96 6.42 -11.74 18.40
N PHE A 97 6.12 -11.61 17.11
CA PHE A 97 5.77 -10.32 16.53
C PHE A 97 4.33 -9.94 16.89
N LYS A 98 4.15 -8.68 17.25
CA LYS A 98 2.83 -8.08 17.46
C LYS A 98 2.75 -6.84 16.59
N MET A 99 1.69 -6.73 15.81
CA MET A 99 1.46 -5.55 15.00
C MET A 99 1.38 -4.30 15.90
N PRO A 100 2.21 -3.28 15.69
CA PRO A 100 2.08 -2.03 16.43
C PRO A 100 0.80 -1.30 16.00
N PRO A 101 0.18 -0.50 16.89
CA PRO A 101 -0.93 0.37 16.50
C PRO A 101 -0.51 1.31 15.36
N VAL A 102 -1.34 1.38 14.32
CA VAL A 102 -1.13 2.27 13.17
C VAL A 102 -2.21 3.34 13.13
N LYS A 103 -1.80 4.61 13.03
CA LYS A 103 -2.71 5.75 12.81
C LYS A 103 -2.38 6.44 11.50
N LEU A 104 -3.39 6.62 10.66
CA LEU A 104 -3.32 7.24 9.35
C LEU A 104 -3.96 8.63 9.44
N TYR A 105 -3.15 9.63 9.11
CA TYR A 105 -3.53 11.04 9.12
C TYR A 105 -3.72 11.52 7.67
N TRP A 106 -4.95 11.91 7.37
CA TRP A 106 -5.42 12.32 6.04
C TRP A 106 -5.50 13.84 5.90
#